data_AF-A0A8C0W2J4-F1
#
_entry.id   AF-A0A8C0W2J4-F1
#
_cell.length_a   1.000
_cell.length_b   1.000
_cell.length_c   1.000
_cell.angle_alpha   90.00
_cell.angle_beta   90.00
_cell.angle_gamma   90.00
#
_symmetry.space_group_name_H-M   'P 1'
#
loop_
_entity.id
_entity.type
_entity.pdbx_description
1 polymer ?
#
loop_
_entity_poly.entity_id
_entity_poly.type
_entity_poly.pdbx_seq_one_letter_code
_entity_poly.pdbx_strand_id
1 'polypeptide(L)'
;MSVTLLCAYCFCSWHVFFTSFCSWFCTVFQYIRTSYDTKLDHLLHLMLEEWKMELPKLVISVHGGLQNFKMPSKLKETFSQGLVKASETTGAWIITEGINSGVSKHVGDALKAHSSKSLRKIWTVGIPPWGVIENQRDLIGKDVVCMYQALSNPLSKLTTLNCLHSHFILSDDGTVGKYGNEMKLRRNLEKYLSLQKIHSRSRQGVPVVGLVVEGGPNVILSVWEMVKNKHPVVVYEGTGRAADLLAFTHKHLDKGQEGCYFLG
;
A
#
# COMPACT_ATOMS: atom_id res chain seq x y z
N MET A 1 2.29 -25.01 -9.88
CA MET A 1 1.15 -24.06 -9.90
C MET A 1 1.36 -23.15 -11.09
N SER A 2 0.47 -23.17 -12.09
CA SER A 2 0.55 -22.21 -13.20
C SER A 2 0.15 -20.85 -12.63
N VAL A 3 1.14 -20.01 -12.32
CA VAL A 3 0.89 -18.66 -11.80
C VAL A 3 0.59 -17.79 -13.01
N THR A 4 -0.69 -17.72 -13.36
CA THR A 4 -1.18 -16.89 -14.46
C THR A 4 -0.98 -15.42 -14.10
N LEU A 5 -0.09 -14.73 -14.81
CA LEU A 5 0.02 -13.26 -14.75
C LEU A 5 -1.30 -12.67 -15.25
N LEU A 6 -1.94 -11.86 -14.41
CA LEU A 6 -3.03 -11.00 -14.84
C LEU A 6 -2.54 -9.56 -14.85
N CYS A 7 -2.57 -8.94 -16.02
CA CYS A 7 -2.41 -7.50 -16.17
C CYS A 7 -3.80 -6.88 -16.29
N ALA A 8 -4.03 -5.74 -15.65
CA ALA A 8 -5.23 -4.95 -15.90
C ALA A 8 -4.87 -3.53 -16.29
N TYR A 9 -5.63 -2.99 -17.24
CA TYR A 9 -5.69 -1.56 -17.52
C TYR A 9 -6.73 -0.94 -16.60
N CYS A 10 -6.34 0.10 -15.87
CA CYS A 10 -7.27 0.90 -15.07
C CYS A 10 -7.74 2.12 -15.86
N PHE A 11 -9.05 2.27 -16.06
CA PHE A 11 -9.64 3.50 -16.61
C PHE A 11 -10.32 4.32 -15.50
N CYS A 12 -9.91 5.59 -15.36
CA CYS A 12 -10.60 6.57 -14.53
C CYS A 12 -11.39 7.53 -15.44
N SER A 13 -12.72 7.43 -15.47
CA SER A 13 -13.55 8.40 -16.20
C SER A 13 -13.78 9.64 -15.33
N TRP A 14 -13.52 10.83 -15.90
CA TRP A 14 -14.17 12.06 -15.45
C TRP A 14 -15.54 12.15 -16.13
N HIS A 15 -16.58 12.64 -15.44
CA HIS A 15 -17.89 12.85 -16.06
C HIS A 15 -17.82 13.90 -17.18
N VAL A 16 -18.52 13.61 -18.27
CA VAL A 16 -18.47 14.18 -19.63
C VAL A 16 -18.96 15.63 -19.73
N PHE A 17 -18.28 16.49 -20.50
CA PHE A 17 -18.91 17.43 -21.44
C PHE A 17 -17.99 17.69 -22.65
N PHE A 18 -18.64 18.05 -23.77
CA PHE A 18 -18.25 18.01 -25.18
C PHE A 18 -16.88 18.60 -25.59
N THR A 19 -16.37 18.04 -26.69
CA THR A 19 -15.34 18.51 -27.65
C THR A 19 -13.85 18.52 -27.24
N SER A 20 -13.11 17.67 -27.96
CA SER A 20 -11.67 17.70 -28.25
C SER A 20 -10.68 17.53 -27.09
N PHE A 21 -9.89 16.43 -27.17
CA PHE A 21 -8.81 16.03 -26.26
C PHE A 21 -9.22 15.52 -24.87
N CYS A 22 -9.77 14.31 -24.82
CA CYS A 22 -9.78 13.50 -23.61
C CYS A 22 -8.40 12.80 -23.49
N SER A 23 -7.54 13.21 -22.56
CA SER A 23 -6.32 12.47 -22.24
C SER A 23 -6.71 11.24 -21.41
N TRP A 24 -6.75 10.07 -22.05
CA TRP A 24 -7.01 8.80 -21.38
C TRP A 24 -5.77 8.40 -20.57
N PHE A 25 -5.82 8.54 -19.23
CA PHE A 25 -4.80 7.95 -18.37
C PHE A 25 -5.12 6.47 -18.19
N CYS A 26 -4.42 5.62 -18.95
CA CYS A 26 -4.48 4.18 -18.87
C CYS A 26 -3.24 3.70 -18.10
N THR A 27 -3.40 3.31 -16.84
CA THR A 27 -2.29 2.77 -16.04
C THR A 27 -2.39 1.24 -16.00
N VAL A 28 -1.27 0.58 -16.28
CA VAL A 28 -1.16 -0.89 -16.20
C VAL A 28 -0.67 -1.27 -14.82
N PHE A 29 -1.35 -2.21 -14.19
CA PHE A 29 -0.88 -2.87 -12.99
C PHE A 29 -0.90 -4.39 -13.16
N GLN A 30 0.01 -5.06 -12.45
CA GLN A 30 0.02 -6.52 -12.35
C GLN A 30 -0.76 -6.94 -11.10
N TYR A 31 -1.53 -8.02 -11.17
CA TYR A 31 -2.27 -8.48 -10.01
C TYR A 31 -2.39 -10.00 -9.94
N ILE A 32 -2.67 -10.47 -8.73
CA ILE A 32 -3.06 -11.85 -8.47
C ILE A 32 -4.20 -11.88 -7.44
N ARG A 33 -5.20 -12.72 -7.69
CA ARG A 33 -6.18 -13.11 -6.67
C ARG A 33 -5.69 -14.37 -5.98
N THR A 34 -5.62 -14.35 -4.66
CA THR A 34 -5.03 -15.44 -3.88
C THR A 34 -5.74 -15.60 -2.54
N SER A 35 -5.69 -16.79 -1.95
CA SER A 35 -6.25 -17.00 -0.60
C SER A 35 -5.44 -16.22 0.43
N TYR A 36 -6.11 -15.68 1.46
CA TYR A 36 -5.48 -14.93 2.55
C TYR A 36 -4.44 -15.74 3.36
N ASP A 37 -4.46 -17.07 3.25
CA ASP A 37 -3.54 -18.01 3.91
C ASP A 37 -2.52 -18.66 2.95
N THR A 38 -2.39 -18.12 1.74
CA THR A 38 -1.43 -18.60 0.74
C THR A 38 0.00 -18.60 1.29
N LYS A 39 0.77 -19.63 0.91
CA LYS A 39 2.18 -19.74 1.32
C LYS A 39 3.01 -18.58 0.76
N LEU A 40 3.82 -17.99 1.64
CA LEU A 40 4.53 -16.74 1.37
C LEU A 40 5.72 -16.91 0.42
N ASP A 41 6.31 -18.11 0.37
CA ASP A 41 7.36 -18.48 -0.57
C ASP A 41 6.86 -18.43 -2.01
N HIS A 42 5.64 -18.92 -2.27
CA HIS A 42 5.01 -18.83 -3.58
C HIS A 42 4.72 -17.38 -3.98
N LEU A 43 4.23 -16.55 -3.04
CA LEU A 43 3.98 -15.12 -3.32
C LEU A 43 5.27 -14.37 -3.59
N LEU A 44 6.32 -14.60 -2.80
CA LEU A 44 7.61 -13.96 -3.03
C LEU A 44 8.21 -14.41 -4.36
N HIS A 45 8.12 -15.70 -4.70
CA HIS A 45 8.57 -16.23 -5.98
C HIS A 45 7.83 -15.55 -7.15
N LEU A 46 6.51 -15.40 -7.09
CA LEU A 46 5.77 -14.61 -8.07
C LEU A 46 6.31 -13.19 -8.20
N MET A 47 6.49 -12.48 -7.09
CA MET A 47 6.93 -11.09 -7.11
C MET A 47 8.33 -10.93 -7.73
N LEU A 48 9.26 -11.82 -7.40
CA LEU A 48 10.65 -11.71 -7.88
C LEU A 48 10.82 -12.30 -9.29
N GLU A 49 10.27 -13.49 -9.54
CA GLU A 49 10.53 -14.24 -10.77
C GLU A 49 9.52 -13.95 -11.88
N GLU A 50 8.25 -13.79 -11.57
CA GLU A 50 7.20 -13.58 -12.59
C GLU A 50 6.96 -12.10 -12.85
N TRP A 51 6.82 -11.31 -11.78
CA TRP A 51 6.64 -9.85 -11.86
C TRP A 51 7.95 -9.09 -12.09
N LYS A 52 9.10 -9.79 -12.01
CA LYS A 52 10.45 -9.24 -12.19
C LYS A 52 10.72 -8.05 -11.27
N MET A 53 10.19 -8.10 -10.05
CA MET A 53 10.48 -7.09 -9.03
C MET A 53 11.85 -7.36 -8.42
N GLU A 54 12.67 -6.33 -8.30
CA GLU A 54 13.93 -6.44 -7.56
C GLU A 54 13.64 -6.60 -6.06
N LEU A 55 14.35 -7.51 -5.38
CA LEU A 55 14.23 -7.70 -3.94
C LEU A 55 14.45 -6.35 -3.21
N PRO A 56 13.53 -5.93 -2.32
CA PRO A 56 13.62 -4.62 -1.70
C PRO A 56 14.82 -4.54 -0.77
N LYS A 57 15.46 -3.37 -0.73
CA LYS A 57 16.44 -3.05 0.33
C LYS A 57 15.78 -2.48 1.58
N LEU A 58 14.51 -2.10 1.47
CA LEU A 58 13.67 -1.55 2.53
C LEU A 58 12.20 -1.81 2.18
N VAL A 59 11.37 -2.10 3.18
CA VAL A 59 9.91 -2.10 3.03
C VAL A 59 9.34 -0.94 3.84
N ILE A 60 8.56 -0.09 3.18
CA ILE A 60 7.79 0.97 3.82
C ILE A 60 6.33 0.51 3.85
N SER A 61 5.86 0.11 5.02
CA SER A 61 4.48 -0.33 5.23
C SER A 61 3.63 0.86 5.70
N VAL A 62 2.71 1.32 4.85
CA VAL A 62 1.89 2.51 5.12
C VAL A 62 0.54 2.11 5.70
N HIS A 63 0.25 2.60 6.91
CA HIS A 63 -0.99 2.37 7.64
C HIS A 63 -1.70 3.71 7.88
N GLY A 64 -3.04 3.70 7.83
CA GLY A 64 -3.80 4.93 8.02
C GLY A 64 -5.30 4.76 7.87
N GLY A 65 -6.00 5.87 7.65
CA GLY A 65 -7.44 5.85 7.42
C GLY A 65 -7.82 5.20 6.11
N LEU A 66 -8.84 4.33 6.12
CA LEU A 66 -9.45 3.78 4.90
C LEU A 66 -10.37 4.80 4.21
N GLN A 67 -10.98 5.70 4.99
CA GLN A 67 -11.87 6.75 4.49
C GLN A 67 -11.07 7.98 4.07
N ASN A 68 -11.60 8.74 3.10
CA ASN A 68 -10.97 9.98 2.66
C ASN A 68 -10.89 11.00 3.81
N PHE A 69 -9.71 11.57 4.01
CA PHE A 69 -9.47 12.66 4.95
C PHE A 69 -8.61 13.72 4.28
N LYS A 70 -8.74 14.96 4.76
CA LYS A 70 -7.97 16.09 4.28
C LYS A 70 -6.70 16.23 5.11
N MET A 71 -5.55 15.98 4.49
CA MET A 71 -4.26 16.26 5.09
C MET A 71 -3.93 17.76 4.95
N PRO A 72 -3.40 18.43 6.00
CA PRO A 72 -2.89 19.79 5.89
C PRO A 72 -1.84 19.92 4.78
N SER A 73 -1.84 21.02 4.02
CA SER A 73 -1.01 21.16 2.82
C SER A 73 0.49 20.96 3.09
N LYS A 74 1.00 21.51 4.19
CA LYS A 74 2.40 21.35 4.61
C LYS A 74 2.77 19.89 4.91
N LEU A 75 1.87 19.16 5.58
CA LEU A 75 2.04 17.73 5.85
C LEU A 75 1.93 16.90 4.57
N LYS A 76 1.01 17.26 3.66
CA LYS A 76 0.88 16.58 2.35
C LYS A 76 2.15 16.70 1.53
N GLU A 77 2.77 17.88 1.51
CA GLU A 77 4.01 18.11 0.77
C GLU A 77 5.18 17.31 1.35
N THR A 78 5.40 17.41 2.66
CA THR A 78 6.49 16.69 3.35
C THR A 78 6.31 15.17 3.32
N PHE A 79 5.08 14.67 3.49
CA PHE A 79 4.74 13.26 3.29
C PHE A 79 5.09 12.80 1.87
N SER A 80 4.63 13.53 0.86
CA SER A 80 4.82 13.18 -0.54
C SER A 80 6.29 13.15 -0.93
N GLN A 81 7.02 14.21 -0.62
CA GLN A 81 8.45 14.31 -0.90
C GLN A 81 9.25 13.27 -0.14
N GLY A 82 8.99 13.08 1.16
CA GLY A 82 9.68 12.11 2.00
C GLY A 82 9.50 10.67 1.54
N LEU A 83 8.25 10.28 1.26
CA LEU A 83 7.92 8.92 0.81
C LEU A 83 8.58 8.59 -0.53
N VAL A 84 8.44 9.47 -1.52
CA VAL A 84 9.02 9.27 -2.84
C VAL A 84 10.55 9.25 -2.75
N LYS A 85 11.14 10.23 -2.08
CA LYS A 85 12.60 10.33 -1.97
C LYS A 85 13.21 9.13 -1.27
N ALA A 86 12.61 8.67 -0.16
CA ALA A 86 13.07 7.48 0.56
C ALA A 86 13.01 6.24 -0.34
N SER A 87 11.91 6.07 -1.08
CA SER A 87 11.70 4.92 -1.96
C SER A 87 12.69 4.87 -3.11
N GLU A 88 12.93 6.00 -3.79
CA GLU A 88 13.86 6.08 -4.91
C GLU A 88 15.34 5.93 -4.52
N THR A 89 15.68 6.49 -3.36
CA THR A 89 17.07 6.49 -2.86
C THR A 89 17.47 5.09 -2.41
N THR A 90 16.57 4.39 -1.73
CA THR A 90 16.85 3.07 -1.14
C THR A 90 16.48 1.91 -2.05
N GLY A 91 15.57 2.09 -3.01
CA GLY A 91 14.94 0.98 -3.72
C GLY A 91 13.93 0.27 -2.81
N ALA A 92 13.13 1.05 -2.07
CA ALA A 92 12.12 0.49 -1.17
C ALA A 92 10.89 -0.01 -1.92
N TRP A 93 10.26 -1.04 -1.38
CA TRP A 93 8.87 -1.36 -1.71
C TRP A 93 7.93 -0.58 -0.79
N ILE A 94 6.89 0.00 -1.35
CA ILE A 94 5.79 0.61 -0.59
C ILE A 94 4.64 -0.38 -0.54
N ILE A 95 4.21 -0.79 0.65
CA ILE A 95 3.05 -1.67 0.85
C ILE A 95 1.92 -0.87 1.48
N THR A 96 0.73 -0.94 0.88
CA THR A 96 -0.49 -0.28 1.39
C THR A 96 -1.72 -1.17 1.17
N GLU A 97 -2.92 -0.74 1.57
CA GLU A 97 -4.16 -1.43 1.23
C GLU A 97 -4.48 -1.39 -0.27
N GLY A 98 -3.93 -0.44 -1.03
CA GLY A 98 -4.12 -0.34 -2.49
C GLY A 98 -5.48 0.23 -2.93
N ILE A 99 -6.32 0.66 -2.00
CA ILE A 99 -7.65 1.20 -2.33
C ILE A 99 -7.58 2.69 -2.70
N ASN A 100 -8.51 3.16 -3.54
CA ASN A 100 -8.55 4.54 -4.04
C ASN A 100 -9.20 5.53 -3.05
N SER A 101 -8.99 5.29 -1.75
CA SER A 101 -9.49 6.13 -0.66
C SER A 101 -8.48 6.23 0.47
N GLY A 102 -8.63 7.25 1.30
CA GLY A 102 -7.87 7.41 2.53
C GLY A 102 -6.35 7.51 2.32
N VAL A 103 -5.56 6.83 3.14
CA VAL A 103 -4.10 6.92 3.10
C VAL A 103 -3.51 6.37 1.80
N SER A 104 -4.09 5.28 1.27
CA SER A 104 -3.66 4.68 0.01
C SER A 104 -3.85 5.64 -1.17
N LYS A 105 -4.88 6.50 -1.13
CA LYS A 105 -5.05 7.59 -2.10
C LYS A 105 -3.95 8.65 -2.00
N HIS A 106 -3.60 9.08 -0.79
CA HIS A 106 -2.50 10.04 -0.58
C HIS A 106 -1.14 9.50 -1.05
N VAL A 107 -0.89 8.20 -0.87
CA VAL A 107 0.30 7.52 -1.44
C VAL A 107 0.29 7.59 -2.96
N GLY A 108 -0.84 7.26 -3.60
CA GLY A 108 -0.98 7.39 -5.05
C GLY A 108 -0.71 8.81 -5.56
N ASP A 109 -1.36 9.81 -4.95
CA ASP A 109 -1.15 11.23 -5.27
C ASP A 109 0.34 11.62 -5.20
N ALA A 110 1.06 11.13 -4.19
CA ALA A 110 2.48 11.40 -4.00
C ALA A 110 3.33 10.84 -5.16
N LEU A 111 3.05 9.60 -5.58
CA LEU A 111 3.71 8.95 -6.72
C LEU A 111 3.43 9.69 -8.02
N LYS A 112 2.17 10.09 -8.25
CA LYS A 112 1.77 10.83 -9.47
C LYS A 112 2.48 12.18 -9.56
N ALA A 113 2.58 12.92 -8.45
CA ALA A 113 3.22 14.23 -8.43
C ALA A 113 4.73 14.18 -8.76
N HIS A 114 5.36 13.01 -8.61
CA HIS A 114 6.80 12.84 -8.83
C HIS A 114 7.15 11.94 -10.02
N SER A 115 6.16 11.29 -10.65
CA SER A 115 6.36 10.38 -11.77
C SER A 115 7.03 11.01 -12.99
N SER A 116 6.93 12.34 -13.18
CA SER A 116 7.59 13.04 -14.29
C SER A 116 9.05 13.38 -14.04
N LYS A 117 9.52 13.31 -12.78
CA LYS A 117 10.86 13.76 -12.37
C LYS A 117 11.88 12.64 -12.26
N SER A 118 11.44 11.38 -12.27
CA SER A 118 12.27 10.24 -11.94
C SER A 118 12.16 9.12 -12.96
N LEU A 119 13.31 8.57 -13.34
CA LEU A 119 13.41 7.40 -14.22
C LEU A 119 13.33 6.08 -13.44
N ARG A 120 13.41 6.11 -12.10
CA ARG A 120 13.41 4.89 -11.28
C ARG A 120 12.00 4.43 -11.01
N LYS A 121 11.73 3.18 -11.36
CA LYS A 121 10.46 2.51 -11.05
C LYS A 121 10.33 2.33 -9.55
N ILE A 122 9.27 2.89 -8.96
CA ILE A 122 8.90 2.68 -7.56
C ILE A 122 7.93 1.51 -7.48
N TRP A 123 8.25 0.52 -6.66
CA TRP A 123 7.41 -0.65 -6.46
C TRP A 123 6.38 -0.39 -5.37
N THR A 124 5.12 -0.29 -5.76
CA THR A 124 3.97 -0.02 -4.89
C THR A 124 2.97 -1.17 -4.96
N VAL A 125 2.81 -1.87 -3.84
CA VAL A 125 2.02 -3.08 -3.72
C VAL A 125 0.78 -2.80 -2.87
N GLY A 126 -0.39 -2.96 -3.47
CA GLY A 126 -1.68 -2.91 -2.78
C GLY A 126 -2.12 -4.30 -2.35
N ILE A 127 -2.53 -4.46 -1.09
CA ILE A 127 -3.08 -5.73 -0.58
C ILE A 127 -4.51 -5.51 -0.04
N PRO A 128 -5.51 -5.30 -0.91
CA PRO A 128 -6.89 -5.17 -0.48
C PRO A 128 -7.58 -6.54 -0.31
N PRO A 129 -8.67 -6.62 0.46
CA PRO A 129 -9.57 -7.77 0.40
C PRO A 129 -10.24 -7.83 -0.98
N TRP A 130 -10.34 -9.02 -1.58
CA TRP A 130 -11.04 -9.21 -2.86
C TRP A 130 -12.50 -8.76 -2.75
N GLY A 131 -13.21 -9.18 -1.71
CA GLY A 131 -14.64 -8.93 -1.54
C GLY A 131 -15.04 -7.49 -1.30
N VAL A 132 -14.10 -6.54 -1.17
CA VAL A 132 -14.39 -5.11 -1.04
C VAL A 132 -14.16 -4.33 -2.33
N ILE A 133 -13.69 -4.99 -3.40
CA ILE A 133 -13.37 -4.33 -4.67
C ILE A 133 -14.63 -4.18 -5.54
N GLU A 134 -14.97 -2.93 -5.84
CA GLU A 134 -16.01 -2.57 -6.80
C GLU A 134 -15.57 -3.03 -8.21
N ASN A 135 -16.53 -3.52 -9.01
CA ASN A 135 -16.29 -4.07 -10.35
C ASN A 135 -15.26 -5.21 -10.39
N GLN A 136 -15.12 -5.99 -9.30
CA GLN A 136 -14.18 -7.11 -9.25
C GLN A 136 -14.39 -8.15 -10.38
N ARG A 137 -15.58 -8.22 -10.99
CA ARG A 137 -15.86 -9.11 -12.13
C ARG A 137 -14.98 -8.80 -13.36
N ASP A 138 -14.60 -7.54 -13.54
CA ASP A 138 -13.73 -7.09 -14.63
C ASP A 138 -12.31 -7.66 -14.50
N LEU A 139 -11.92 -8.02 -13.27
CA LEU A 139 -10.63 -8.62 -12.92
C LEU A 139 -10.65 -10.16 -12.97
N ILE A 140 -11.74 -10.75 -13.47
CA ILE A 140 -11.82 -12.20 -13.67
C ILE A 140 -11.38 -12.50 -15.10
N GLY A 141 -10.22 -13.14 -15.22
CA GLY A 141 -9.67 -13.61 -16.47
C GLY A 141 -8.58 -14.64 -16.20
N LYS A 142 -8.25 -15.45 -17.21
CA LYS A 142 -7.09 -16.35 -17.16
C LYS A 142 -6.23 -16.10 -18.40
N ASP A 143 -4.97 -15.74 -18.17
CA ASP A 143 -3.97 -15.46 -19.21
C ASP A 143 -4.44 -14.37 -20.20
N VAL A 144 -5.23 -13.41 -19.70
CA VAL A 144 -5.79 -12.29 -20.47
C VAL A 144 -5.51 -10.96 -19.77
N VAL A 145 -5.45 -9.89 -20.56
CA VAL A 145 -5.44 -8.53 -20.03
C VAL A 145 -6.86 -8.10 -19.73
N CYS A 146 -7.11 -7.75 -18.47
CA CYS A 146 -8.42 -7.30 -17.99
C CYS A 146 -8.57 -5.78 -18.16
N MET A 147 -9.79 -5.33 -18.45
CA MET A 147 -10.13 -3.91 -18.50
C MET A 147 -10.90 -3.55 -17.24
N TYR A 148 -10.22 -2.97 -16.25
CA TYR A 148 -10.82 -2.60 -14.96
C TYR A 148 -11.32 -1.16 -14.98
N GLN A 149 -12.61 -0.98 -14.73
CA GLN A 149 -13.21 0.34 -14.60
C GLN A 149 -13.24 0.77 -13.12
N ALA A 150 -12.35 1.70 -12.75
CA ALA A 150 -12.29 2.26 -11.40
C ALA A 150 -13.38 3.33 -11.16
N LEU A 151 -14.63 2.95 -11.41
CA LEU A 151 -15.80 3.79 -11.19
C LEU A 151 -16.34 3.52 -9.79
N SER A 152 -16.22 4.52 -8.91
CA SER A 152 -16.84 4.46 -7.59
C SER A 152 -18.36 4.58 -7.75
N ASN A 153 -19.10 3.68 -7.14
CA ASN A 153 -20.55 3.78 -7.03
C ASN A 153 -20.91 4.52 -5.72
N PRO A 154 -21.54 5.72 -5.76
CA PRO A 154 -21.87 6.48 -4.54
C PRO A 154 -22.81 5.76 -3.57
N LEU A 155 -23.56 4.77 -4.07
CA LEU A 155 -24.49 3.96 -3.28
C LEU A 155 -23.85 2.69 -2.70
N SER A 156 -22.65 2.35 -3.16
CA SER A 156 -21.93 1.16 -2.72
C SER A 156 -21.05 1.47 -1.52
N LYS A 157 -20.88 0.48 -0.64
CA LYS A 157 -19.91 0.51 0.47
C LYS A 157 -18.56 -0.07 0.08
N LEU A 158 -18.43 -0.57 -1.16
CA LEU A 158 -17.20 -1.11 -1.71
C LEU A 158 -16.27 0.03 -2.15
N THR A 159 -15.04 -0.30 -2.50
CA THR A 159 -14.01 0.66 -2.91
C THR A 159 -13.36 0.22 -4.21
N THR A 160 -12.73 1.16 -4.92
CA THR A 160 -12.00 0.86 -6.15
C THR A 160 -10.51 0.70 -5.88
N LEU A 161 -9.81 -0.02 -6.77
CA LEU A 161 -8.34 -0.08 -6.73
C LEU A 161 -7.75 1.29 -7.10
N ASN A 162 -6.65 1.66 -6.45
CA ASN A 162 -5.91 2.86 -6.80
C ASN A 162 -5.04 2.62 -8.03
N CYS A 163 -5.37 3.28 -9.14
CA CYS A 163 -4.65 3.12 -10.41
C CYS A 163 -3.17 3.55 -10.37
N LEU A 164 -2.72 4.21 -9.31
CA LEU A 164 -1.34 4.68 -9.14
C LEU A 164 -0.44 3.65 -8.43
N HIS A 165 -1.02 2.51 -8.02
CA HIS A 165 -0.27 1.35 -7.55
C HIS A 165 0.16 0.48 -8.72
N SER A 166 1.36 -0.09 -8.61
CA SER A 166 1.96 -0.90 -9.67
C SER A 166 1.58 -2.38 -9.61
N HIS A 167 1.35 -2.91 -8.41
CA HIS A 167 1.06 -4.33 -8.20
C HIS A 167 -0.06 -4.51 -7.16
N PHE A 168 -0.84 -5.57 -7.31
CA PHE A 168 -1.91 -5.91 -6.38
C PHE A 168 -1.91 -7.39 -5.99
N ILE A 169 -2.04 -7.65 -4.69
CA ILE A 169 -2.32 -8.98 -4.15
C ILE A 169 -3.74 -8.93 -3.58
N LEU A 170 -4.71 -9.39 -4.35
CA LEU A 170 -6.12 -9.39 -3.97
C LEU A 170 -6.37 -10.57 -3.03
N SER A 171 -6.44 -10.28 -1.73
CA SER A 171 -6.59 -11.27 -0.67
C SER A 171 -8.03 -11.74 -0.58
N ASP A 172 -8.28 -13.00 -0.91
CA ASP A 172 -9.60 -13.60 -0.88
C ASP A 172 -9.77 -14.50 0.35
N ASP A 173 -10.85 -14.27 1.08
CA ASP A 173 -11.28 -15.08 2.22
C ASP A 173 -12.71 -15.62 2.05
N GLY A 174 -13.27 -15.49 0.84
CA GLY A 174 -14.64 -15.89 0.50
C GLY A 174 -15.73 -14.94 1.02
N THR A 175 -15.39 -13.88 1.74
CA THR A 175 -16.35 -12.90 2.24
C THR A 175 -16.61 -11.77 1.24
N VAL A 176 -17.72 -11.06 1.43
CA VAL A 176 -18.07 -9.87 0.63
C VAL A 176 -18.22 -8.67 1.56
N GLY A 177 -17.58 -7.56 1.20
CA GLY A 177 -17.67 -6.29 1.92
C GLY A 177 -16.98 -6.28 3.29
N LYS A 178 -16.11 -7.25 3.60
CA LYS A 178 -15.42 -7.33 4.90
C LYS A 178 -13.92 -7.07 4.77
N TYR A 179 -13.39 -6.41 5.80
CA TYR A 179 -11.96 -6.19 6.02
C TYR A 179 -11.49 -7.05 7.22
N GLY A 180 -10.19 -7.34 7.29
CA GLY A 180 -9.51 -7.95 8.43
C GLY A 180 -8.51 -9.04 8.05
N ASN A 181 -8.89 -9.99 7.19
CA ASN A 181 -8.06 -11.15 6.86
C ASN A 181 -6.87 -10.80 5.94
N GLU A 182 -7.03 -9.80 5.07
CA GLU A 182 -5.94 -9.25 4.25
C GLU A 182 -4.78 -8.72 5.12
N MET A 183 -5.08 -8.22 6.32
CA MET A 183 -4.06 -7.73 7.24
C MET A 183 -3.18 -8.87 7.75
N LYS A 184 -3.73 -10.08 7.92
CA LYS A 184 -2.93 -11.27 8.26
C LYS A 184 -1.96 -11.61 7.14
N LEU A 185 -2.42 -11.59 5.89
CA LEU A 185 -1.57 -11.84 4.72
C LEU A 185 -0.45 -10.79 4.62
N ARG A 186 -0.80 -9.51 4.71
CA ARG A 186 0.12 -8.37 4.65
C ARG A 186 1.22 -8.48 5.71
N ARG A 187 0.86 -8.69 6.98
CA ARG A 187 1.83 -8.83 8.08
C ARG A 187 2.74 -10.02 7.92
N ASN A 188 2.20 -11.15 7.48
CA ASN A 188 2.97 -12.35 7.25
C ASN A 188 3.98 -12.13 6.11
N LEU A 189 3.56 -11.47 5.02
CA LEU A 189 4.43 -11.11 3.91
C LEU A 189 5.55 -10.16 4.37
N GLU A 190 5.23 -9.09 5.11
CA GLU A 190 6.21 -8.15 5.66
C GLU A 190 7.23 -8.85 6.56
N LYS A 191 6.76 -9.72 7.46
CA LYS A 191 7.63 -10.53 8.31
C LYS A 191 8.50 -11.46 7.47
N TYR A 192 7.96 -12.10 6.44
CA TYR A 192 8.71 -12.99 5.56
C TYR A 192 9.76 -12.25 4.74
N LEU A 193 9.45 -11.05 4.25
CA LEU A 193 10.40 -10.15 3.60
C LEU A 193 11.54 -9.76 4.56
N SER A 194 11.23 -9.51 5.83
CA SER A 194 12.24 -9.17 6.83
C SER A 194 13.28 -10.26 7.09
N LEU A 195 12.98 -11.50 6.73
CA LEU A 195 13.89 -12.65 6.84
C LEU A 195 14.75 -12.83 5.58
N GLN A 196 14.42 -12.18 4.47
CA GLN A 196 15.15 -12.31 3.22
C GLN A 196 16.47 -11.54 3.29
N LYS A 197 17.56 -12.19 2.85
CA LYS A 197 18.89 -11.56 2.84
C LYS A 197 19.01 -10.63 1.64
N ILE A 198 19.29 -9.36 1.89
CA ILE A 198 19.50 -8.35 0.84
C ILE A 198 20.69 -8.72 -0.06
N HIS A 199 21.74 -9.27 0.54
CA HIS A 199 22.93 -9.77 -0.16
C HIS A 199 23.40 -11.07 0.48
N SER A 200 24.04 -11.95 -0.29
CA SER A 200 24.61 -13.22 0.19
C SER A 200 25.59 -13.06 1.36
N ARG A 201 26.25 -11.90 1.46
CA ARG A 201 27.19 -11.54 2.54
C ARG A 201 26.56 -10.71 3.68
N SER A 202 25.32 -10.25 3.51
CA SER A 202 24.62 -9.50 4.57
C SER A 202 24.10 -10.46 5.63
N ARG A 203 24.35 -10.14 6.90
CA ARG A 203 23.72 -10.81 8.05
C ARG A 203 22.34 -10.21 8.39
N GLN A 204 21.98 -9.11 7.75
CA GLN A 204 20.74 -8.38 8.02
C GLN A 204 19.72 -8.66 6.90
N GLY A 205 18.50 -9.00 7.31
CA GLY A 205 17.38 -9.13 6.41
C GLY A 205 16.83 -7.77 5.97
N VAL A 206 15.78 -7.76 5.15
CA VAL A 206 15.17 -6.53 4.66
C VAL A 206 14.55 -5.75 5.84
N PRO A 207 14.98 -4.50 6.14
CA PRO A 207 14.32 -3.70 7.16
C PRO A 207 12.88 -3.36 6.74
N VAL A 208 11.95 -3.43 7.70
CA VAL A 208 10.56 -3.00 7.54
C VAL A 208 10.33 -1.81 8.45
N VAL A 209 9.76 -0.73 7.90
CA VAL A 209 9.43 0.50 8.62
C VAL A 209 7.94 0.77 8.44
N GLY A 210 7.26 1.07 9.54
CA GLY A 210 5.85 1.48 9.54
C GLY A 210 5.71 2.98 9.34
N LEU A 211 4.75 3.38 8.51
CA LEU A 211 4.39 4.78 8.30
C LEU A 211 2.93 4.96 8.68
N VAL A 212 2.64 5.80 9.67
CA VAL A 212 1.29 6.02 10.18
C VAL A 212 0.81 7.40 9.80
N VAL A 213 -0.29 7.45 9.05
CA VAL A 213 -0.95 8.68 8.64
C VAL A 213 -2.41 8.58 9.02
N GLU A 214 -2.80 9.42 9.96
CA GLU A 214 -4.13 9.43 10.55
C GLU A 214 -4.50 8.07 11.15
N GLY A 215 -5.61 7.44 10.77
CA GLY A 215 -6.00 6.09 11.18
C GLY A 215 -7.17 6.02 12.15
N GLY A 216 -7.86 4.86 12.13
CA GLY A 216 -8.81 4.46 13.16
C GLY A 216 -8.19 3.47 14.17
N PRO A 217 -8.99 2.84 15.04
CA PRO A 217 -8.50 1.91 16.06
C PRO A 217 -7.66 0.74 15.51
N ASN A 218 -7.98 0.25 14.31
CA ASN A 218 -7.22 -0.83 13.65
C ASN A 218 -5.77 -0.44 13.34
N VAL A 219 -5.49 0.85 13.15
CA VAL A 219 -4.12 1.34 12.95
C VAL A 219 -3.31 1.22 14.24
N ILE A 220 -3.91 1.45 15.41
CA ILE A 220 -3.25 1.25 16.71
C ILE A 220 -2.86 -0.21 16.89
N LEU A 221 -3.76 -1.15 16.54
CA LEU A 221 -3.45 -2.58 16.55
C LEU A 221 -2.29 -2.92 15.59
N SER A 222 -2.30 -2.33 14.39
CA SER A 222 -1.22 -2.53 13.42
C SER A 222 0.12 -2.04 13.98
N VAL A 223 0.16 -0.84 14.59
CA VAL A 223 1.35 -0.26 15.23
C VAL A 223 1.86 -1.14 16.37
N TRP A 224 0.96 -1.64 17.23
CA TRP A 224 1.33 -2.56 18.30
C TRP A 224 2.03 -3.82 17.76
N GLU A 225 1.56 -4.36 16.65
CA GLU A 225 2.15 -5.55 16.03
C GLU A 225 3.50 -5.27 15.37
N MET A 226 3.66 -4.10 14.74
CA MET A 226 4.95 -3.67 14.19
C MET A 226 5.99 -3.51 15.29
N VAL A 227 5.64 -2.82 16.38
CA VAL A 227 6.53 -2.61 17.53
C VAL A 227 6.88 -3.96 18.19
N LYS A 228 5.92 -4.87 18.34
CA LYS A 228 6.18 -6.24 18.84
C LYS A 228 7.18 -7.00 17.97
N ASN A 229 7.16 -6.79 16.66
CA ASN A 229 8.11 -7.36 15.71
C ASN A 229 9.43 -6.56 15.60
N LYS A 230 9.64 -5.54 16.46
CA LYS A 230 10.81 -4.66 16.46
C LYS A 230 10.99 -3.87 15.16
N HIS A 231 9.88 -3.60 14.46
CA HIS A 231 9.89 -2.71 13.31
C HIS A 231 9.69 -1.27 13.80
N PRO A 232 10.58 -0.33 13.42
CA PRO A 232 10.39 1.08 13.74
C PRO A 232 9.13 1.61 13.05
N VAL A 233 8.46 2.56 13.70
CA VAL A 233 7.25 3.20 13.19
C VAL A 233 7.49 4.71 13.16
N VAL A 234 7.04 5.37 12.10
CA VAL A 234 7.08 6.82 11.93
C VAL A 234 5.64 7.31 11.91
N VAL A 235 5.30 8.26 12.78
CA VAL A 235 3.93 8.77 12.93
C VAL A 235 3.87 10.21 12.43
N TYR A 236 2.99 10.49 11.48
CA TYR A 236 2.75 11.83 10.97
C TYR A 236 1.77 12.57 11.88
N GLU A 237 2.28 13.25 12.89
CA GLU A 237 1.48 14.11 13.77
C GLU A 237 0.79 15.24 13.00
N GLY A 238 -0.41 15.61 13.45
CA GLY A 238 -1.26 16.63 12.85
C GLY A 238 -2.10 16.09 11.68
N THR A 239 -2.06 14.78 11.43
CA THR A 239 -2.90 14.12 10.42
C THR A 239 -4.24 13.66 10.97
N GLY A 240 -4.40 13.61 12.31
CA GLY A 240 -5.68 13.32 12.97
C GLY A 240 -5.78 11.93 13.60
N ARG A 241 -6.83 11.75 14.41
CA ARG A 241 -7.27 10.46 14.98
C ARG A 241 -6.13 9.63 15.60
N ALA A 242 -5.89 8.41 15.11
CA ALA A 242 -4.93 7.48 15.72
C ALA A 242 -3.50 8.00 15.69
N ALA A 243 -3.05 8.63 14.61
CA ALA A 243 -1.71 9.22 14.51
C ALA A 243 -1.47 10.27 15.60
N ASP A 244 -2.40 11.20 15.78
CA ASP A 244 -2.27 12.26 16.79
C ASP A 244 -2.33 11.70 18.21
N LEU A 245 -3.17 10.68 18.45
CA LEU A 245 -3.22 9.99 19.73
C LEU A 245 -1.89 9.30 20.06
N LEU A 246 -1.29 8.60 19.09
CA LEU A 246 0.00 7.94 19.25
C LEU A 246 1.11 8.96 19.50
N ALA A 247 1.16 10.04 18.71
CA ALA A 247 2.14 11.11 18.87
C ALA A 247 2.00 11.82 20.23
N PHE A 248 0.77 12.14 20.65
CA PHE A 248 0.49 12.73 21.96
C PHE A 248 0.97 11.82 23.09
N THR A 249 0.61 10.53 23.03
CA THR A 249 0.97 9.55 24.06
C THR A 249 2.49 9.42 24.18
N HIS A 250 3.20 9.32 23.05
CA HIS A 250 4.67 9.26 23.02
C HIS A 250 5.31 10.48 23.69
N LYS A 251 4.89 11.70 23.32
CA LYS A 251 5.42 12.95 23.91
C LYS A 251 5.19 13.10 25.42
N HIS A 252 4.13 12.50 25.96
CA HIS A 252 3.76 12.64 27.36
C HIS A 252 4.26 11.48 28.23
N LEU A 253 4.55 10.32 27.64
CA LEU A 253 5.18 9.18 28.34
C LEU A 253 6.71 9.26 28.35
N ASP A 254 7.33 9.89 27.35
CA ASP A 254 8.79 10.12 27.31
C ASP A 254 9.29 11.10 28.37
N LYS A 255 8.38 11.80 29.08
CA LYS A 255 8.73 12.51 30.33
C LYS A 255 8.97 11.55 31.52
N GLY A 256 8.79 10.24 31.33
CA GLY A 256 8.89 9.21 32.36
C GLY A 256 9.97 8.15 32.16
N GLN A 257 10.34 7.75 30.92
CA GLN A 257 11.36 6.72 30.69
C GLN A 257 12.06 6.88 29.32
N GLU A 258 13.40 6.92 29.34
CA GLU A 258 14.25 6.94 28.15
C GLU A 258 14.11 5.64 27.34
N GLY A 259 13.68 5.73 26.08
CA GLY A 259 13.95 4.69 25.10
C GLY A 259 12.81 4.34 24.13
N CYS A 260 12.37 5.27 23.30
CA CYS A 260 11.77 4.98 21.99
C CYS A 260 11.98 6.18 21.06
N TYR A 261 12.96 6.11 20.15
CA TYR A 261 13.18 7.17 19.17
C TYR A 261 12.14 7.07 18.03
N PHE A 262 11.18 7.97 18.03
CA PHE A 262 10.35 8.30 16.87
C PHE A 262 10.89 9.61 16.26
N LEU A 263 11.21 9.61 14.96
CA LEU A 263 11.62 10.81 14.25
C LEU A 263 10.37 11.65 13.94
N GLY A 264 10.35 12.88 14.47
CA GLY A 264 9.33 13.91 14.19
C GLY A 264 9.62 14.73 12.94
#